data_AF-A0A959E6W4-F1
#
_entry.id   AF-A0A959E6W4-F1
#
_cell.length_a   1.000
_cell.length_b   1.000
_cell.length_c   1.000
_cell.angle_alpha   90.00
_cell.angle_beta   90.00
_cell.angle_gamma   90.00
#
_symmetry.space_group_name_H-M   'P 1'
#
loop_
_entity.id
_entity.type
_entity.pdbx_description
1 polymer ?
#
loop_
_entity_poly.entity_id
_entity_poly.type
_entity_poly.pdbx_seq_one_letter_code
_entity_poly.pdbx_strand_id
1 'polypeptide(L)'
;MDWLLTSIRINGGAGSSAYYQLLKGWSLPYPETTGYIIPTLLDYHDYLEERPLFEAAESCARWLVDIQREDGSFPAGLGGRGEPVVFDTAMILFGLTAIHQRTGETGYREAVQKAIGWLLRQLGPEHRWTAFTYVPGYEPAYYTMVVWAILQAGRIVEQHGLKEKMARIMDRYRQWINPDSSVANWGFHPDSPALTHTIGYTWQGFLESALILEDKKLIEGCLEAGMKMVEIHQKKGRLAGTYDQNWNGNYAFKCLTGQAQFALFLRRLAEISGEKVFKTVSMEWIEDLGRYPSKLPVPGAKGGMAGSSPVW
;
A
#
# COMPACT_ATOMS: atom_id res chain seq x y z
N MET A 1 -2.25 -6.31 18.22
CA MET A 1 -1.80 -7.30 17.22
C MET A 1 -2.69 -8.53 17.16
N ASP A 2 -3.38 -8.90 18.25
CA ASP A 2 -4.25 -10.10 18.33
C ASP A 2 -5.25 -10.27 17.20
N TRP A 3 -5.91 -9.18 16.76
CA TRP A 3 -6.88 -9.24 15.66
C TRP A 3 -6.22 -9.71 14.36
N LEU A 4 -5.03 -9.16 14.05
CA LEU A 4 -4.25 -9.49 12.86
C LEU A 4 -3.66 -10.91 12.93
N LEU A 5 -3.15 -11.31 14.10
CA LEU A 5 -2.71 -12.70 14.29
C LEU A 5 -3.88 -13.68 14.15
N THR A 6 -5.07 -13.29 14.62
CA THR A 6 -6.28 -14.10 14.46
C THR A 6 -6.68 -14.21 12.99
N SER A 7 -6.67 -13.11 12.23
CA SER A 7 -7.01 -13.12 10.79
C SER A 7 -6.12 -14.03 9.96
N ILE A 8 -4.89 -14.31 10.43
CA ILE A 8 -3.97 -15.28 9.81
C ILE A 8 -4.25 -16.70 10.32
N ARG A 9 -4.40 -16.86 11.63
CA ARG A 9 -4.62 -18.16 12.28
C ARG A 9 -5.89 -18.86 11.79
N ILE A 10 -6.98 -18.12 11.53
CA ILE A 10 -8.22 -18.76 11.05
C ILE A 10 -8.03 -19.44 9.69
N ASN A 11 -7.09 -18.96 8.88
CA ASN A 11 -6.74 -19.52 7.59
C ASN A 11 -5.63 -20.60 7.70
N GLY A 12 -5.37 -21.11 8.91
CA GLY A 12 -4.30 -22.09 9.13
C GLY A 12 -2.90 -21.56 8.83
N GLY A 13 -2.69 -20.24 8.91
CA GLY A 13 -1.42 -19.61 8.55
C GLY A 13 -1.29 -19.19 7.08
N ALA A 14 -2.28 -19.51 6.23
CA ALA A 14 -2.29 -19.17 4.81
C ALA A 14 -2.73 -17.72 4.55
N GLY A 15 -1.92 -16.75 4.99
CA GLY A 15 -2.21 -15.32 4.79
C GLY A 15 -3.32 -14.74 5.67
N SER A 16 -3.47 -13.42 5.63
CA SER A 16 -4.47 -12.70 6.43
C SER A 16 -5.80 -12.61 5.69
N SER A 17 -6.91 -12.89 6.39
CA SER A 17 -8.26 -12.54 5.91
C SER A 17 -8.34 -11.08 5.47
N ALA A 18 -9.03 -10.84 4.35
CA ALA A 18 -9.25 -9.49 3.82
C ALA A 18 -10.09 -8.60 4.75
N TYR A 19 -11.10 -9.19 5.39
CA TYR A 19 -12.01 -8.49 6.29
C TYR A 19 -12.76 -9.47 7.21
N TYR A 20 -13.45 -8.92 8.20
CA TYR A 20 -14.41 -9.62 9.02
C TYR A 20 -15.80 -9.00 8.85
N GLN A 21 -16.83 -9.82 8.66
CA GLN A 21 -18.24 -9.38 8.64
C GLN A 21 -18.97 -9.97 9.83
N LEU A 22 -19.76 -9.15 10.54
CA LEU A 22 -20.49 -9.58 11.75
C LEU A 22 -21.35 -10.82 11.53
N LEU A 23 -21.99 -10.95 10.35
CA LEU A 23 -22.89 -12.05 10.04
C LEU A 23 -22.22 -13.24 9.34
N LYS A 24 -21.15 -13.01 8.56
CA LYS A 24 -20.50 -14.03 7.73
C LYS A 24 -19.16 -14.52 8.28
N GLY A 25 -18.66 -13.87 9.32
CA GLY A 25 -17.36 -14.17 9.92
C GLY A 25 -16.18 -13.64 9.10
N TRP A 26 -15.05 -14.32 9.23
CA TRP A 26 -13.81 -14.00 8.54
C TRP A 26 -13.89 -14.35 7.05
N SER A 27 -13.35 -13.49 6.19
CA SER A 27 -13.17 -13.82 4.78
C SER A 27 -11.97 -14.74 4.56
N LEU A 28 -11.88 -15.26 3.34
CA LEU A 28 -10.67 -15.91 2.83
C LEU A 28 -9.48 -14.93 2.81
N PRO A 29 -8.23 -15.44 2.79
CA PRO A 29 -7.05 -14.61 2.76
C PRO A 29 -6.95 -13.83 1.43
N TYR A 30 -6.36 -12.65 1.47
CA TYR A 30 -6.13 -11.83 0.27
C TYR A 30 -4.62 -11.68 0.04
N PRO A 31 -4.07 -12.14 -1.10
CA PRO A 31 -2.63 -12.14 -1.35
C PRO A 31 -1.97 -10.76 -1.28
N GLU A 32 -2.53 -9.75 -1.96
CA GLU A 32 -2.04 -8.36 -1.92
C GLU A 32 -1.89 -7.86 -0.48
N THR A 33 -2.96 -7.97 0.32
CA THR A 33 -2.98 -7.41 1.68
C THR A 33 -2.00 -8.14 2.58
N THR A 34 -1.91 -9.46 2.43
CA THR A 34 -0.94 -10.30 3.11
C THR A 34 0.49 -9.84 2.78
N GLY A 35 0.74 -9.50 1.52
CA GLY A 35 2.02 -8.95 1.04
C GLY A 35 2.53 -7.79 1.87
N TYR A 36 1.75 -6.71 2.00
CA TYR A 36 2.18 -5.54 2.78
C TYR A 36 1.90 -5.63 4.30
N ILE A 37 1.24 -6.69 4.78
CA ILE A 37 1.12 -6.99 6.22
C ILE A 37 2.43 -7.61 6.76
N ILE A 38 3.12 -8.43 5.97
CA ILE A 38 4.36 -9.11 6.39
C ILE A 38 5.40 -8.14 6.98
N PRO A 39 5.74 -7.00 6.33
CA PRO A 39 6.69 -6.04 6.91
C PRO A 39 6.22 -5.51 8.26
N THR A 40 4.93 -5.22 8.43
CA THR A 40 4.37 -4.78 9.72
C THR A 40 4.54 -5.82 10.82
N LEU A 41 4.33 -7.11 10.51
CA LEU A 41 4.53 -8.19 11.48
C LEU A 41 6.01 -8.30 11.90
N LEU A 42 6.93 -8.14 10.94
CA LEU A 42 8.37 -8.16 11.19
C LEU A 42 8.80 -6.95 12.03
N ASP A 43 8.34 -5.75 11.70
CA ASP A 43 8.66 -4.54 12.46
C ASP A 43 8.13 -4.61 13.90
N TYR A 44 6.92 -5.16 14.11
CA TYR A 44 6.39 -5.39 15.45
C TYR A 44 7.10 -6.51 16.20
N HIS A 45 7.59 -7.55 15.50
CA HIS A 45 8.44 -8.57 16.10
C HIS A 45 9.74 -7.92 16.63
N ASP A 46 10.39 -7.09 15.83
CA ASP A 46 11.63 -6.40 16.23
C ASP A 46 11.38 -5.45 17.43
N TYR A 47 10.19 -4.87 17.53
CA TYR A 47 9.82 -3.96 18.64
C TYR A 47 9.40 -4.66 19.93
N LEU A 48 8.66 -5.78 19.84
CA LEU A 48 8.10 -6.49 21.01
C LEU A 48 8.89 -7.75 21.40
N GLU A 49 9.80 -8.22 20.54
CA GLU A 49 10.52 -9.49 20.66
C GLU A 49 9.60 -10.72 20.76
N GLU A 50 8.38 -10.63 20.21
CA GLU A 50 7.38 -11.70 20.26
C GLU A 50 7.53 -12.65 19.08
N ARG A 51 7.96 -13.89 19.36
CA ARG A 51 8.14 -14.96 18.37
C ARG A 51 6.90 -15.26 17.50
N PRO A 52 5.66 -15.27 18.02
CA PRO A 52 4.47 -15.54 17.20
C PRO A 52 4.27 -14.57 16.02
N LEU A 53 4.78 -13.33 16.11
CA LEU A 53 4.69 -12.34 15.03
C LEU A 53 5.59 -12.74 13.85
N PHE A 54 6.82 -13.16 14.13
CA PHE A 54 7.73 -13.66 13.11
C PHE A 54 7.20 -14.94 12.45
N GLU A 55 6.70 -15.89 13.25
CA GLU A 55 6.12 -17.14 12.74
C GLU A 55 4.92 -16.87 11.83
N ALA A 56 4.07 -15.88 12.16
CA ALA A 56 2.97 -15.46 11.32
C ALA A 56 3.46 -14.81 10.01
N ALA A 57 4.51 -13.99 10.06
CA ALA A 57 5.12 -13.38 8.87
C ALA A 57 5.69 -14.44 7.92
N GLU A 58 6.45 -15.40 8.46
CA GLU A 58 7.03 -16.51 7.70
C GLU A 58 5.96 -17.44 7.12
N SER A 59 4.90 -17.74 7.87
CA SER A 59 3.76 -18.53 7.36
C SER A 59 3.05 -17.84 6.20
N CYS A 60 2.81 -16.52 6.32
CA CYS A 60 2.24 -15.72 5.24
C CYS A 60 3.13 -15.73 4.00
N ALA A 61 4.45 -15.54 4.17
CA ALA A 61 5.41 -15.53 3.07
C ALA A 61 5.48 -16.88 2.33
N ARG A 62 5.51 -17.99 3.07
CA ARG A 62 5.47 -19.34 2.48
C ARG A 62 4.21 -19.57 1.66
N TRP A 63 3.06 -19.21 2.20
CA TRP A 63 1.80 -19.30 1.46
C TRP A 63 1.80 -18.46 0.18
N LEU A 64 2.35 -17.24 0.21
CA LEU A 64 2.49 -16.42 -0.99
C LEU A 64 3.35 -17.13 -2.05
N VAL A 65 4.48 -17.72 -1.67
CA VAL A 65 5.30 -18.52 -2.59
C VAL A 65 4.52 -19.70 -3.16
N ASP A 66 3.75 -20.42 -2.34
CA ASP A 66 2.98 -21.60 -2.76
C ASP A 66 1.89 -21.27 -3.80
N ILE A 67 1.30 -20.07 -3.75
CA ILE A 67 0.27 -19.63 -4.69
C ILE A 67 0.83 -18.90 -5.92
N GLN A 68 2.15 -18.70 -5.99
CA GLN A 68 2.77 -18.06 -7.15
C GLN A 68 2.55 -18.91 -8.41
N ARG A 69 2.09 -18.30 -9.49
CA ARG A 69 1.92 -18.98 -10.78
C ARG A 69 3.29 -19.21 -11.44
N GLU A 70 3.38 -20.18 -12.35
CA GLU A 70 4.62 -20.49 -13.08
C GLU A 70 5.16 -19.29 -13.87
N ASP A 71 4.28 -18.43 -14.37
CA ASP A 71 4.65 -17.20 -15.07
C ASP A 71 5.18 -16.09 -14.13
N GLY A 72 5.16 -16.31 -12.82
CA GLY A 72 5.62 -15.38 -11.79
C GLY A 72 4.56 -14.45 -11.23
N SER A 73 3.35 -14.43 -11.81
CA SER A 73 2.24 -13.64 -11.30
C SER A 73 1.64 -14.21 -10.03
N PHE A 74 0.93 -13.36 -9.28
CA PHE A 74 0.14 -13.80 -8.14
C PHE A 74 -1.35 -13.64 -8.41
N PRO A 75 -2.18 -14.55 -7.92
CA PRO A 75 -3.63 -14.44 -8.05
C PRO A 75 -4.15 -13.22 -7.26
N ALA A 76 -5.06 -12.45 -7.85
CA ALA A 76 -5.79 -11.41 -7.14
C ALA A 76 -7.01 -11.97 -6.40
N GLY A 77 -7.63 -11.13 -5.57
CA GLY A 77 -8.88 -11.45 -4.92
C GLY A 77 -8.77 -12.46 -3.77
N LEU A 78 -9.93 -12.94 -3.33
CA LEU A 78 -10.05 -13.82 -2.17
C LEU A 78 -9.56 -15.24 -2.47
N GLY A 79 -8.77 -15.80 -1.55
CA GLY A 79 -8.39 -17.21 -1.53
C GLY A 79 -7.29 -17.62 -2.51
N GLY A 80 -6.64 -16.66 -3.18
CA GLY A 80 -5.48 -16.94 -4.05
C GLY A 80 -5.82 -17.73 -5.32
N ARG A 81 -6.97 -17.43 -5.96
CA ARG A 81 -7.41 -18.12 -7.20
C ARG A 81 -7.84 -17.18 -8.32
N GLY A 82 -7.92 -15.88 -8.09
CA GLY A 82 -8.35 -14.92 -9.11
C GLY A 82 -7.30 -14.71 -10.19
N GLU A 83 -7.71 -14.05 -11.28
CA GLU A 83 -6.77 -13.57 -12.30
C GLU A 83 -5.81 -12.53 -11.71
N PRO A 84 -4.57 -12.47 -12.21
CA PRO A 84 -3.56 -11.60 -11.63
C PRO A 84 -3.90 -10.15 -11.92
N VAL A 85 -3.57 -9.29 -10.96
CA VAL A 85 -3.63 -7.84 -11.10
C VAL A 85 -2.23 -7.29 -10.88
N VAL A 86 -1.83 -6.31 -11.71
CA VAL A 86 -0.49 -5.69 -11.65
C VAL A 86 -0.22 -5.13 -10.26
N PHE A 87 -1.19 -4.40 -9.71
CA PHE A 87 -1.08 -3.81 -8.38
C PHE A 87 -0.91 -4.88 -7.30
N ASP A 88 -1.79 -5.89 -7.27
CA ASP A 88 -1.76 -6.98 -6.28
C ASP A 88 -0.43 -7.73 -6.28
N THR A 89 0.07 -8.08 -7.48
CA THR A 89 1.38 -8.75 -7.65
C THR A 89 2.52 -7.88 -7.12
N ALA A 90 2.47 -6.57 -7.35
CA ALA A 90 3.50 -5.66 -6.87
C ALA A 90 3.47 -5.51 -5.34
N MET A 91 2.29 -5.45 -4.72
CA MET A 91 2.19 -5.30 -3.27
C MET A 91 2.78 -6.50 -2.50
N ILE A 92 2.70 -7.69 -3.09
CA ILE A 92 3.33 -8.92 -2.56
C ILE A 92 4.87 -8.82 -2.51
N LEU A 93 5.48 -8.04 -3.41
CA LEU A 93 6.93 -7.84 -3.41
C LEU A 93 7.43 -7.25 -2.09
N PHE A 94 6.64 -6.39 -1.42
CA PHE A 94 7.06 -5.81 -0.13
C PHE A 94 7.29 -6.89 0.92
N GLY A 95 6.34 -7.81 1.07
CA GLY A 95 6.43 -8.90 2.05
C GLY A 95 7.54 -9.88 1.74
N LEU A 96 7.62 -10.36 0.50
CA LEU A 96 8.65 -11.32 0.09
C LEU A 96 10.06 -10.70 0.15
N THR A 97 10.20 -9.41 -0.15
CA THR A 97 11.47 -8.71 0.00
C THR A 97 11.86 -8.58 1.48
N ALA A 98 10.93 -8.17 2.34
CA ALA A 98 11.20 -7.97 3.76
C ALA A 98 11.59 -9.28 4.46
N ILE A 99 10.84 -10.36 4.22
CA ILE A 99 11.15 -11.66 4.82
C ILE A 99 12.46 -12.26 4.29
N HIS A 100 12.78 -12.07 3.00
CA HIS A 100 14.08 -12.47 2.45
C HIS A 100 15.23 -11.73 3.14
N GLN A 101 15.10 -10.42 3.35
CA GLN A 101 16.12 -9.63 4.06
C GLN A 101 16.34 -10.08 5.50
N ARG A 102 15.31 -10.65 6.15
CA ARG A 102 15.40 -11.17 7.53
C ARG A 102 15.96 -12.59 7.60
N THR A 103 15.59 -13.46 6.66
CA THR A 103 15.91 -14.91 6.71
C THR A 103 17.11 -15.31 5.85
N GLY A 104 17.37 -14.58 4.77
CA GLY A 104 18.33 -14.96 3.74
C GLY A 104 17.86 -16.12 2.84
N GLU A 105 16.65 -16.65 3.03
CA GLU A 105 16.16 -17.80 2.26
C GLU A 105 15.99 -17.47 0.78
N THR A 106 16.62 -18.28 -0.08
CA THR A 106 16.69 -18.00 -1.53
C THR A 106 15.33 -18.15 -2.23
N GLY A 107 14.44 -19.00 -1.73
CA GLY A 107 13.11 -19.21 -2.32
C GLY A 107 12.28 -17.92 -2.41
N TYR A 108 12.36 -17.05 -1.40
CA TYR A 108 11.68 -15.75 -1.43
C TYR A 108 12.27 -14.82 -2.50
N ARG A 109 13.60 -14.78 -2.64
CA ARG A 109 14.28 -13.98 -3.67
C ARG A 109 13.93 -14.46 -5.08
N GLU A 110 13.88 -15.77 -5.28
CA GLU A 110 13.47 -16.37 -6.56
C GLU A 110 12.02 -16.03 -6.91
N ALA A 111 11.10 -16.08 -5.93
CA ALA A 111 9.72 -15.66 -6.12
C ALA A 111 9.62 -14.17 -6.49
N VAL A 112 10.37 -13.30 -5.81
CA VAL A 112 10.49 -11.87 -6.14
C VAL A 112 10.99 -11.66 -7.57
N GLN A 113 12.03 -12.38 -7.97
CA GLN A 113 12.60 -12.28 -9.32
C GLN A 113 11.59 -12.66 -10.40
N LYS A 114 10.85 -13.75 -10.21
CA LYS A 114 9.77 -14.17 -11.13
C LYS A 114 8.67 -13.12 -11.24
N ALA A 115 8.24 -12.57 -10.10
CA ALA A 115 7.18 -11.56 -10.05
C ALA A 115 7.58 -10.24 -10.72
N ILE A 116 8.82 -9.75 -10.48
CA ILE A 116 9.36 -8.60 -11.22
C ILE A 116 9.42 -8.91 -12.73
N GLY A 117 9.90 -10.11 -13.10
CA GLY A 117 9.91 -10.56 -14.49
C GLY A 117 8.53 -10.49 -15.13
N TRP A 118 7.49 -10.94 -14.43
CA TRP A 118 6.10 -10.83 -14.89
C TRP A 118 5.64 -9.39 -15.03
N LEU A 119 5.81 -8.55 -13.99
CA LEU A 119 5.40 -7.14 -13.99
C LEU A 119 6.02 -6.36 -15.16
N LEU A 120 7.28 -6.66 -15.50
CA LEU A 120 7.98 -6.04 -16.61
C LEU A 120 7.51 -6.55 -17.98
N ARG A 121 7.06 -7.80 -18.09
CA ARG A 121 6.43 -8.31 -19.32
C ARG A 121 5.04 -7.71 -19.56
N GLN A 122 4.35 -7.28 -18.52
CA GLN A 122 3.05 -6.60 -18.63
C GLN A 122 3.16 -5.10 -18.98
N LEU A 123 4.37 -4.54 -19.06
CA LEU A 123 4.56 -3.19 -19.56
C LEU A 123 4.27 -3.16 -21.06
N GLY A 124 3.17 -2.51 -21.42
CA GLY A 124 2.79 -2.27 -22.80
C GLY A 124 3.57 -1.12 -23.46
N PRO A 125 3.06 -0.62 -24.60
CA PRO A 125 3.61 0.57 -25.27
C PRO A 125 3.76 1.75 -24.29
N GLU A 126 4.75 2.59 -24.53
CA GLU A 126 5.03 3.78 -23.71
C GLU A 126 5.33 3.50 -22.21
N HIS A 127 5.68 2.25 -21.88
CA HIS A 127 5.94 1.81 -20.50
C HIS A 127 4.73 1.99 -19.57
N ARG A 128 3.56 1.57 -20.05
CA ARG A 128 2.29 1.65 -19.31
C ARG A 128 1.79 0.27 -18.91
N TRP A 129 1.21 0.18 -17.73
CA TRP A 129 0.45 -1.00 -17.31
C TRP A 129 -1.03 -0.78 -17.58
N THR A 130 -1.50 -1.26 -18.74
CA THR A 130 -2.91 -1.18 -19.15
C THR A 130 -3.58 -2.55 -19.27
N ALA A 131 -2.80 -3.63 -19.19
CA ALA A 131 -3.27 -5.01 -19.05
C ALA A 131 -3.24 -5.41 -17.58
N PHE A 132 -4.11 -6.37 -17.19
CA PHE A 132 -4.22 -6.87 -15.81
C PHE A 132 -4.42 -5.73 -14.79
N THR A 133 -5.23 -4.73 -15.18
CA THR A 133 -5.62 -3.59 -14.35
C THR A 133 -6.97 -3.85 -13.67
N TYR A 134 -7.20 -3.22 -12.52
CA TYR A 134 -8.48 -3.32 -11.79
C TYR A 134 -9.68 -2.89 -12.64
N VAL A 135 -9.53 -1.78 -13.36
CA VAL A 135 -10.46 -1.34 -14.41
C VAL A 135 -9.77 -1.56 -15.76
N PRO A 136 -10.31 -2.40 -16.66
CA PRO A 136 -9.66 -2.72 -17.93
C PRO A 136 -9.26 -1.49 -18.72
N GLY A 137 -7.98 -1.40 -19.09
CA GLY A 137 -7.42 -0.29 -19.89
C GLY A 137 -7.18 1.02 -19.13
N TYR A 138 -7.56 1.10 -17.86
CA TYR A 138 -7.31 2.25 -16.99
C TYR A 138 -6.04 2.07 -16.17
N GLU A 139 -5.12 3.02 -16.30
CA GLU A 139 -3.88 3.07 -15.52
C GLU A 139 -4.00 4.17 -14.45
N PRO A 140 -4.17 3.81 -13.17
CA PRO A 140 -4.35 4.77 -12.09
C PRO A 140 -3.01 5.30 -11.58
N ALA A 141 -3.02 6.51 -11.01
CA ALA A 141 -1.82 7.15 -10.47
C ALA A 141 -1.22 6.39 -9.28
N TYR A 142 -2.03 5.62 -8.55
CA TYR A 142 -1.54 4.79 -7.45
C TYR A 142 -0.59 3.67 -7.89
N TYR A 143 -0.40 3.46 -9.21
CA TYR A 143 0.66 2.60 -9.74
C TYR A 143 2.07 3.15 -9.52
N THR A 144 2.23 4.37 -8.98
CA THR A 144 3.49 4.79 -8.36
C THR A 144 3.93 3.82 -7.24
N MET A 145 2.99 3.15 -6.56
CA MET A 145 3.29 2.07 -5.61
C MET A 145 3.89 0.84 -6.29
N VAL A 146 3.49 0.52 -7.53
CA VAL A 146 4.07 -0.58 -8.31
C VAL A 146 5.54 -0.27 -8.62
N VAL A 147 5.83 0.96 -9.03
CA VAL A 147 7.20 1.42 -9.24
C VAL A 147 8.02 1.32 -7.95
N TRP A 148 7.48 1.79 -6.83
CA TRP A 148 8.14 1.68 -5.53
C TRP A 148 8.43 0.22 -5.15
N ALA A 149 7.45 -0.67 -5.27
CA ALA A 149 7.60 -2.08 -4.94
C ALA A 149 8.71 -2.74 -5.77
N ILE A 150 8.75 -2.48 -7.09
CA ILE A 150 9.79 -3.00 -7.99
C ILE A 150 11.17 -2.43 -7.60
N LEU A 151 11.27 -1.13 -7.32
CA LEU A 151 12.53 -0.50 -6.90
C LEU A 151 13.04 -1.07 -5.57
N GLN A 152 12.15 -1.25 -4.60
CA GLN A 152 12.49 -1.80 -3.29
C GLN A 152 12.97 -3.26 -3.41
N ALA A 153 12.24 -4.06 -4.17
CA ALA A 153 12.57 -5.46 -4.42
C ALA A 153 13.83 -5.64 -5.29
N GLY A 154 14.09 -4.68 -6.19
CA GLY A 154 15.32 -4.61 -7.00
C GLY A 154 16.61 -4.48 -6.18
N ARG A 155 16.52 -4.27 -4.87
CA ARG A 155 17.69 -4.30 -3.96
C ARG A 155 18.17 -5.72 -3.66
N ILE A 156 17.31 -6.72 -3.83
CA ILE A 156 17.63 -8.13 -3.55
C ILE A 156 17.67 -8.99 -4.82
N VAL A 157 17.28 -8.45 -5.97
CA VAL A 157 17.39 -9.13 -7.27
C VAL A 157 18.27 -8.32 -8.22
N GLU A 158 19.15 -9.00 -8.93
CA GLU A 158 20.00 -8.36 -9.92
C GLU A 158 19.27 -8.29 -11.25
N GLN A 159 18.88 -7.07 -11.65
CA GLN A 159 18.29 -6.84 -12.96
C GLN A 159 18.84 -5.56 -13.59
N HIS A 160 19.65 -5.75 -14.63
CA HIS A 160 20.32 -4.65 -15.32
C HIS A 160 19.31 -3.64 -15.88
N GLY A 161 19.56 -2.36 -15.62
CA GLY A 161 18.71 -1.28 -16.13
C GLY A 161 17.38 -1.09 -15.39
N LEU A 162 17.11 -1.82 -14.30
CA LEU A 162 15.82 -1.78 -13.61
C LEU A 162 15.55 -0.39 -13.01
N LYS A 163 16.54 0.20 -12.34
CA LYS A 163 16.42 1.54 -11.71
C LYS A 163 16.14 2.60 -12.77
N GLU A 164 16.86 2.57 -13.90
CA GLU A 164 16.71 3.50 -15.01
C GLU A 164 15.35 3.35 -15.70
N LYS A 165 14.84 2.11 -15.83
CA LYS A 165 13.50 1.87 -16.38
C LYS A 165 12.42 2.40 -15.45
N MET A 166 12.53 2.15 -14.15
CA MET A 166 11.58 2.65 -13.15
C MET A 166 11.62 4.19 -13.05
N ALA A 167 12.80 4.81 -13.18
CA ALA A 167 12.94 6.26 -13.23
C ALA A 167 12.15 6.88 -14.39
N ARG A 168 12.27 6.31 -15.62
CA ARG A 168 11.50 6.79 -16.78
C ARG A 168 9.98 6.68 -16.59
N ILE A 169 9.52 5.61 -15.93
CA ILE A 169 8.09 5.45 -15.63
C ILE A 169 7.65 6.48 -14.58
N MET A 170 8.48 6.72 -13.57
CA MET A 170 8.21 7.73 -12.54
C MET A 170 8.15 9.15 -13.12
N ASP A 171 9.07 9.49 -14.05
CA ASP A 171 9.06 10.76 -14.77
C ASP A 171 7.77 11.00 -15.54
N ARG A 172 7.15 9.94 -16.07
CA ARG A 172 5.85 9.99 -16.73
C ARG A 172 4.72 10.26 -15.73
N TYR A 173 4.66 9.52 -14.62
CA TYR A 173 3.66 9.77 -13.57
C TYR A 173 3.80 11.17 -12.99
N ARG A 174 5.03 11.69 -12.89
CA ARG A 174 5.28 13.06 -12.45
C ARG A 174 4.61 14.10 -13.34
N GLN A 175 4.45 13.85 -14.65
CA GLN A 175 3.71 14.75 -15.55
C GLN A 175 2.21 14.80 -15.24
N TRP A 176 1.69 13.90 -14.40
CA TRP A 176 0.29 13.90 -13.97
C TRP A 176 0.05 14.77 -12.73
N ILE A 177 1.11 15.28 -12.11
CA ILE A 177 1.02 16.18 -10.95
C ILE A 177 0.64 17.57 -11.44
N ASN A 178 -0.50 18.06 -10.97
CA ASN A 178 -0.97 19.42 -11.24
C ASN A 178 -0.30 20.43 -10.29
N PRO A 179 -0.31 21.74 -10.62
CA PRO A 179 0.31 22.77 -9.78
C PRO A 179 -0.22 22.87 -8.34
N ASP A 180 -1.43 22.38 -8.07
CA ASP A 180 -2.05 22.39 -6.74
C ASP A 180 -1.89 21.07 -5.97
N SER A 181 -0.97 20.22 -6.43
CA SER A 181 -0.70 18.87 -5.90
C SER A 181 -1.88 17.90 -6.02
N SER A 182 -2.89 18.21 -6.84
CA SER A 182 -3.77 17.15 -7.34
C SER A 182 -3.03 16.31 -8.39
N VAL A 183 -3.45 15.06 -8.59
CA VAL A 183 -2.82 14.15 -9.56
C VAL A 183 -3.87 13.58 -10.50
N ALA A 184 -3.63 13.65 -11.80
CA ALA A 184 -4.52 13.04 -12.78
C ALA A 184 -4.63 11.53 -12.54
N ASN A 185 -5.84 10.98 -12.67
CA ASN A 185 -6.10 9.54 -12.49
C ASN A 185 -5.80 8.97 -11.10
N TRP A 186 -5.85 9.76 -10.02
CA TRP A 186 -5.62 9.27 -8.65
C TRP A 186 -6.81 8.53 -8.01
N GLY A 187 -7.84 8.19 -8.77
CA GLY A 187 -9.02 7.45 -8.32
C GLY A 187 -8.99 5.97 -8.71
N PHE A 188 -10.00 5.21 -8.30
CA PHE A 188 -10.19 3.82 -8.76
C PHE A 188 -10.77 3.74 -10.17
N HIS A 189 -11.55 4.75 -10.56
CA HIS A 189 -12.21 4.85 -11.85
C HIS A 189 -11.90 6.20 -12.50
N PRO A 190 -11.88 6.28 -13.85
CA PRO A 190 -11.76 7.56 -14.55
C PRO A 190 -12.90 8.51 -14.14
N ASP A 191 -12.58 9.80 -14.11
CA ASP A 191 -13.53 10.90 -13.88
C ASP A 191 -14.36 10.83 -12.58
N SER A 192 -13.88 10.06 -11.60
CA SER A 192 -14.51 9.93 -10.28
C SER A 192 -13.70 10.63 -9.18
N PRO A 193 -14.36 11.18 -8.14
CA PRO A 193 -13.66 11.63 -6.94
C PRO A 193 -12.84 10.49 -6.34
N ALA A 194 -11.57 10.77 -6.04
CA ALA A 194 -10.63 9.79 -5.51
C ALA A 194 -10.82 9.65 -4.00
N LEU A 195 -10.82 8.41 -3.51
CA LEU A 195 -10.74 8.14 -2.08
C LEU A 195 -9.40 8.64 -1.56
N THR A 196 -9.38 9.17 -0.34
CA THR A 196 -8.10 9.50 0.32
C THR A 196 -7.16 8.30 0.37
N HIS A 197 -7.71 7.09 0.30
CA HIS A 197 -6.95 5.84 0.14
C HIS A 197 -6.09 5.80 -1.13
N THR A 198 -6.65 6.06 -2.30
CA THR A 198 -5.91 6.02 -3.58
C THR A 198 -4.97 7.21 -3.72
N ILE A 199 -5.35 8.37 -3.15
CA ILE A 199 -4.48 9.55 -3.08
C ILE A 199 -3.27 9.27 -2.17
N GLY A 200 -3.50 8.65 -1.01
CA GLY A 200 -2.45 8.24 -0.08
C GLY A 200 -1.44 7.28 -0.72
N TYR A 201 -1.91 6.24 -1.42
CA TYR A 201 -1.03 5.36 -2.20
C TYR A 201 -0.24 6.12 -3.26
N THR A 202 -0.90 7.01 -4.01
CA THR A 202 -0.26 7.78 -5.08
C THR A 202 0.95 8.56 -4.55
N TRP A 203 0.76 9.32 -3.48
CA TRP A 203 1.82 10.16 -2.89
C TRP A 203 2.88 9.35 -2.14
N GLN A 204 2.50 8.27 -1.46
CA GLN A 204 3.48 7.36 -0.84
C GLN A 204 4.38 6.71 -1.90
N GLY A 205 3.79 6.23 -3.00
CA GLY A 205 4.53 5.64 -4.12
C GLY A 205 5.47 6.64 -4.79
N PHE A 206 5.04 7.90 -4.98
CA PHE A 206 5.92 8.98 -5.45
C PHE A 206 7.10 9.20 -4.52
N LEU A 207 6.83 9.40 -3.23
CA LEU A 207 7.86 9.76 -2.25
C LEU A 207 8.91 8.68 -2.12
N GLU A 208 8.51 7.43 -1.88
CA GLU A 208 9.46 6.36 -1.63
C GLU A 208 10.24 5.98 -2.91
N SER A 209 9.61 6.06 -4.08
CA SER A 209 10.33 5.91 -5.34
C SER A 209 11.34 7.04 -5.53
N ALA A 210 10.97 8.29 -5.27
CA ALA A 210 11.85 9.45 -5.40
C ALA A 210 13.05 9.35 -4.45
N LEU A 211 12.86 8.85 -3.23
CA LEU A 211 13.95 8.60 -2.28
C LEU A 211 14.94 7.54 -2.80
N ILE A 212 14.45 6.43 -3.38
CA ILE A 212 15.32 5.39 -3.96
C ILE A 212 16.04 5.89 -5.22
N LEU A 213 15.35 6.69 -6.03
CA LEU A 213 15.86 7.26 -7.28
C LEU A 213 16.73 8.50 -7.06
N GLU A 214 16.75 9.06 -5.86
CA GLU A 214 17.40 10.32 -5.51
C GLU A 214 16.87 11.52 -6.33
N ASP A 215 15.59 11.48 -6.73
CA ASP A 215 14.92 12.58 -7.45
C ASP A 215 14.49 13.68 -6.48
N LYS A 216 15.40 14.62 -6.25
CA LYS A 216 15.17 15.79 -5.37
C LYS A 216 13.94 16.59 -5.74
N LYS A 217 13.66 16.78 -7.03
CA LYS A 217 12.55 17.63 -7.44
C LYS A 217 11.20 16.94 -7.22
N LEU A 218 11.13 15.61 -7.34
CA LEU A 218 9.92 14.87 -6.99
C LEU A 218 9.72 14.82 -5.47
N ILE A 219 10.81 14.73 -4.69
CA ILE A 219 10.75 14.88 -3.21
C ILE A 219 10.17 16.26 -2.83
N GLU A 220 10.62 17.34 -3.47
CA GLU A 220 10.04 18.69 -3.28
C GLU A 220 8.54 18.71 -3.56
N GLY A 221 8.09 18.11 -4.67
CA GLY A 221 6.66 17.97 -4.98
C GLY A 221 5.87 17.19 -3.94
N CYS A 222 6.46 16.15 -3.33
CA CYS A 222 5.84 15.42 -2.22
C CYS A 222 5.73 16.28 -0.95
N LEU A 223 6.70 17.16 -0.67
CA LEU A 223 6.62 18.11 0.44
C LEU A 223 5.49 19.12 0.24
N GLU A 224 5.35 19.65 -0.98
CA GLU A 224 4.24 20.54 -1.36
C GLU A 224 2.88 19.86 -1.19
N ALA A 225 2.76 18.61 -1.64
CA ALA A 225 1.55 17.81 -1.45
C ALA A 225 1.24 17.56 0.04
N GLY A 226 2.27 17.28 0.85
CA GLY A 226 2.11 17.19 2.30
C GLY A 226 1.60 18.48 2.91
N MET A 227 2.12 19.64 2.49
CA MET A 227 1.67 20.95 2.96
C MET A 227 0.22 21.23 2.57
N LYS A 228 -0.20 20.83 1.36
CA LYS A 228 -1.61 20.91 0.94
C LYS A 228 -2.54 20.17 1.90
N MET A 229 -2.13 18.99 2.37
CA MET A 229 -2.92 18.19 3.32
C MET A 229 -2.94 18.81 4.72
N VAL A 230 -1.81 19.37 5.17
CA VAL A 230 -1.73 20.16 6.41
C VAL A 230 -2.69 21.35 6.35
N GLU A 231 -2.72 22.10 5.25
CA GLU A 231 -3.64 23.22 5.08
C GLU A 231 -5.11 22.79 5.15
N ILE A 232 -5.46 21.69 4.48
CA ILE A 232 -6.81 21.12 4.53
C ILE A 232 -7.17 20.80 5.98
N HIS A 233 -6.28 20.15 6.72
CA HIS A 233 -6.48 19.84 8.13
C HIS A 233 -6.65 21.09 8.99
N GLN A 234 -5.80 22.11 8.82
CA GLN A 234 -5.93 23.38 9.55
C GLN A 234 -7.26 24.10 9.27
N LYS A 235 -7.73 24.06 8.02
CA LYS A 235 -8.98 24.72 7.59
C LYS A 235 -10.24 23.95 7.99
N LYS A 236 -10.20 22.61 8.01
CA LYS A 236 -11.38 21.74 8.13
C LYS A 236 -11.38 20.87 9.40
N GLY A 237 -10.27 20.81 10.12
CA GLY A 237 -10.05 19.96 11.29
C GLY A 237 -9.94 18.46 10.99
N ARG A 238 -10.07 18.05 9.72
CA ARG A 238 -10.00 16.65 9.29
C ARG A 238 -9.87 16.52 7.77
N LEU A 239 -9.57 15.30 7.33
CA LEU A 239 -9.69 14.88 5.93
C LEU A 239 -11.14 14.52 5.55
N ALA A 240 -11.45 14.69 4.27
CA ALA A 240 -12.64 14.16 3.62
C ALA A 240 -12.50 12.65 3.32
N GLY A 241 -13.59 11.98 2.97
CA GLY A 241 -13.54 10.60 2.48
C GLY A 241 -12.99 10.51 1.06
N THR A 242 -13.38 11.46 0.20
CA THR A 242 -12.89 11.59 -1.19
C THR A 242 -12.56 13.03 -1.53
N TYR A 243 -11.75 13.24 -2.57
CA TYR A 243 -11.51 14.53 -3.21
C TYR A 243 -11.61 14.41 -4.74
N ASP A 244 -12.21 15.40 -5.40
CA ASP A 244 -12.04 15.57 -6.85
C ASP A 244 -10.69 16.25 -7.18
N GLN A 245 -10.36 16.42 -8.46
CA GLN A 245 -9.09 17.04 -8.90
C GLN A 245 -8.93 18.51 -8.50
N ASN A 246 -9.99 19.19 -8.03
CA ASN A 246 -9.91 20.56 -7.52
C ASN A 246 -9.84 20.61 -5.99
N TRP A 247 -9.59 19.47 -5.34
CA TRP A 247 -9.62 19.29 -3.89
C TRP A 247 -11.00 19.60 -3.25
N ASN A 248 -12.10 19.49 -3.99
CA ASN A 248 -13.43 19.51 -3.38
C ASN A 248 -13.67 18.17 -2.68
N GLY A 249 -13.78 18.24 -1.34
CA GLY A 249 -13.87 17.06 -0.49
C GLY A 249 -15.30 16.61 -0.19
N ASN A 250 -15.56 15.31 -0.18
CA ASN A 250 -16.78 14.73 0.39
C ASN A 250 -16.59 14.46 1.89
N TYR A 251 -17.17 15.32 2.72
CA TYR A 251 -17.13 15.21 4.18
C TYR A 251 -18.32 14.43 4.75
N ALA A 252 -19.13 13.72 3.96
CA ALA A 252 -20.18 12.86 4.50
C ALA A 252 -19.63 11.64 5.28
N PHE A 253 -18.38 11.27 5.03
CA PHE A 253 -17.69 10.17 5.72
C PHE A 253 -16.20 10.47 5.91
N LYS A 254 -15.52 9.61 6.66
CA LYS A 254 -14.06 9.48 6.73
C LYS A 254 -13.67 8.16 6.08
N CYS A 255 -12.65 8.17 5.24
CA CYS A 255 -11.97 6.95 4.81
C CYS A 255 -10.81 6.71 5.78
N LEU A 256 -10.98 5.75 6.69
CA LEU A 256 -10.06 5.52 7.81
C LEU A 256 -8.72 4.95 7.32
N THR A 257 -8.75 4.09 6.30
CA THR A 257 -7.54 3.58 5.65
C THR A 257 -6.74 4.70 4.97
N GLY A 258 -7.42 5.60 4.26
CA GLY A 258 -6.79 6.78 3.64
C GLY A 258 -6.18 7.73 4.67
N GLN A 259 -6.87 7.96 5.80
CA GLN A 259 -6.31 8.76 6.90
C GLN A 259 -5.05 8.10 7.50
N ALA A 260 -5.04 6.77 7.67
CA ALA A 260 -3.87 6.05 8.15
C ALA A 260 -2.69 6.17 7.18
N GLN A 261 -2.93 6.03 5.88
CA GLN A 261 -1.89 6.19 4.85
C GLN A 261 -1.33 7.61 4.82
N PHE A 262 -2.18 8.63 4.91
CA PHE A 262 -1.69 10.00 4.96
C PHE A 262 -0.94 10.31 6.25
N ALA A 263 -1.33 9.73 7.38
CA ALA A 263 -0.55 9.85 8.61
C ALA A 263 0.85 9.26 8.43
N LEU A 264 0.99 8.09 7.79
CA LEU A 264 2.30 7.50 7.46
C LEU A 264 3.10 8.38 6.48
N PHE A 265 2.45 8.88 5.43
CA PHE A 265 3.07 9.78 4.47
C PHE A 265 3.61 11.07 5.13
N LEU A 266 2.80 11.76 5.94
CA LEU A 266 3.26 12.95 6.68
C LEU A 266 4.35 12.60 7.69
N ARG A 267 4.28 11.43 8.33
CA ARG A 267 5.36 10.99 9.23
C ARG A 267 6.67 10.85 8.47
N ARG A 268 6.62 10.26 7.27
CA ARG A 268 7.77 10.11 6.39
C ARG A 268 8.33 11.46 5.92
N LEU A 269 7.46 12.40 5.54
CA LEU A 269 7.88 13.76 5.20
C LEU A 269 8.57 14.46 6.38
N ALA A 270 8.07 14.27 7.60
CA ALA A 270 8.70 14.82 8.80
C ALA A 270 10.10 14.25 9.04
N GLU A 271 10.32 12.96 8.79
CA GLU A 271 11.62 12.31 8.94
C GLU A 271 12.66 12.88 7.97
N ILE A 272 12.28 13.10 6.71
CA ILE A 272 13.22 13.55 5.67
C ILE A 272 13.46 15.07 5.70
N SER A 273 12.46 15.87 6.08
CA SER A 273 12.56 17.34 6.06
C SER A 273 12.90 17.95 7.41
N GLY A 274 12.61 17.24 8.51
CA GLY A 274 12.67 17.79 9.87
C GLY A 274 11.49 18.72 10.22
N GLU A 275 10.55 18.95 9.31
CA GLU A 275 9.43 19.86 9.51
C GLU A 275 8.44 19.32 10.55
N LYS A 276 8.32 20.05 11.67
CA LYS A 276 7.50 19.61 12.81
C LYS A 276 6.02 19.55 12.50
N VAL A 277 5.54 20.40 11.58
CA VAL A 277 4.11 20.47 11.25
C VAL A 277 3.56 19.15 10.70
N PHE A 278 4.33 18.45 9.87
CA PHE A 278 3.95 17.14 9.36
C PHE A 278 3.82 16.10 10.47
N LYS A 279 4.78 16.11 11.42
CA LYS A 279 4.72 15.22 12.59
C LYS A 279 3.49 15.52 13.44
N THR A 280 3.19 16.78 13.71
CA THR A 280 2.04 17.18 14.52
C THR A 280 0.72 16.70 13.90
N VAL A 281 0.48 17.02 12.63
CA VAL A 281 -0.77 16.62 11.95
C VAL A 281 -0.88 15.10 11.81
N SER A 282 0.22 14.41 11.50
CA SER A 282 0.27 12.94 11.47
C SER A 282 -0.17 12.32 12.81
N MET A 283 0.35 12.83 13.93
CA MET A 283 -0.01 12.36 15.27
C MET A 283 -1.49 12.60 15.60
N GLU A 284 -2.02 13.78 15.28
CA GLU A 284 -3.44 14.09 15.49
C GLU A 284 -4.36 13.12 14.72
N TRP A 285 -3.99 12.76 13.49
CA TRP A 285 -4.73 11.77 12.72
C TRP A 285 -4.62 10.35 13.27
N ILE A 286 -3.45 9.95 13.80
CA ILE A 286 -3.26 8.66 14.47
C ILE A 286 -4.09 8.59 15.75
N GLU A 287 -4.10 9.66 16.55
CA GLU A 287 -4.90 9.75 17.77
C GLU A 287 -6.40 9.70 17.47
N ASP A 288 -6.86 10.36 16.40
CA ASP A 288 -8.24 10.24 15.94
C ASP A 288 -8.56 8.81 15.47
N LEU A 289 -7.65 8.16 14.72
CA LEU A 289 -7.80 6.76 14.30
C LEU A 289 -7.96 5.81 15.49
N GLY A 290 -7.28 6.08 16.61
CA GLY A 290 -7.39 5.30 17.85
C GLY A 290 -8.79 5.21 18.46
N ARG A 291 -9.75 6.02 17.97
CA ARG A 291 -11.16 6.01 18.40
C ARG A 291 -12.02 4.98 17.67
N TYR A 292 -11.56 4.49 16.52
CA TYR A 292 -12.34 3.64 15.60
C TYR A 292 -12.16 2.12 15.72
N PRO A 293 -11.14 1.55 16.42
CA PRO A 293 -11.11 0.11 16.63
C PRO A 293 -12.39 -0.37 17.33
N SER A 294 -12.99 -1.43 16.81
CA SER A 294 -14.20 -2.00 17.37
C SER A 294 -13.94 -2.58 18.76
N LYS A 295 -14.80 -2.17 19.70
CA LYS A 295 -14.80 -2.63 21.09
C LYS A 295 -15.82 -3.75 21.33
N LEU A 296 -16.50 -4.21 20.27
CA LEU A 296 -17.47 -5.29 20.40
C LEU A 296 -16.75 -6.55 20.90
N PRO A 297 -17.29 -7.25 21.92
CA PRO A 297 -16.69 -8.45 22.48
C PRO A 297 -16.90 -9.69 21.56
N VAL A 298 -16.86 -9.48 20.24
CA VAL A 298 -16.93 -10.54 19.24
C VAL A 298 -15.50 -10.81 18.78
N PRO A 299 -15.00 -12.06 18.83
CA PRO A 299 -13.59 -12.36 18.55
C PRO A 299 -13.06 -11.80 17.24
N GLY A 300 -13.88 -11.80 16.17
CA GLY A 300 -13.49 -11.23 14.87
C GLY A 300 -13.71 -9.74 14.71
N ALA A 301 -14.37 -9.06 15.66
CA ALA A 301 -14.57 -7.62 15.63
C ALA A 301 -13.60 -6.89 16.57
N LYS A 302 -13.28 -7.44 17.74
CA LYS A 302 -12.47 -6.77 18.77
C LYS A 302 -11.09 -6.38 18.23
N GLY A 303 -10.80 -5.09 18.20
CA GLY A 303 -9.53 -4.55 17.71
C GLY A 303 -9.43 -4.38 16.20
N GLY A 304 -10.41 -4.88 15.43
CA GLY A 304 -10.53 -4.58 14.00
C GLY A 304 -11.03 -3.15 13.78
N MET A 305 -10.67 -2.54 12.65
CA MET A 305 -11.10 -1.19 12.27
C MET A 305 -11.85 -1.25 10.94
N ALA A 306 -12.93 -0.48 10.81
CA ALA A 306 -13.66 -0.37 9.56
C ALA A 306 -12.85 0.42 8.51
N GLY A 307 -13.17 0.25 7.23
CA GLY A 307 -12.57 1.06 6.15
C GLY A 307 -13.06 2.51 6.14
N SER A 308 -14.27 2.77 6.66
CA SER A 308 -14.89 4.09 6.71
C SER A 308 -15.64 4.36 8.01
N SER A 309 -15.92 5.65 8.27
CA SER A 309 -16.85 6.09 9.30
C SER A 309 -17.80 7.17 8.73
N PRO A 310 -19.13 6.97 8.75
CA PRO A 310 -19.83 5.76 9.17
C PRO A 310 -19.45 4.53 8.33
N VAL A 311 -19.72 3.34 8.85
CA VAL A 311 -19.48 2.07 8.14
C VAL A 311 -20.42 2.00 6.94
N TRP A 312 -19.87 1.70 5.77
CA TRP A 312 -20.59 1.48 4.52
C TRP A 312 -20.66 -0.02 4.20
#